data_AF-A0A9J6PP82-F1
#
_entry.id   AF-A0A9J6PP82-F1
#
_cell.length_a   1.000
_cell.length_b   1.000
_cell.length_c   1.000
_cell.angle_alpha   90.00
_cell.angle_beta   90.00
_cell.angle_gamma   90.00
#
_symmetry.space_group_name_H-M   'P 1'
#
loop_
_entity.id
_entity.type
_entity.pdbx_description
1 polymer ?
#
loop_
_entity_poly.entity_id
_entity_poly.type
_entity_poly.pdbx_seq_one_letter_code
_entity_poly.pdbx_strand_id
1 'polypeptide(L)'
;MIQHRLTLRLSWGVSDILLPDLRALLPAASIQFFSNELEERWHYTLLCMQADEHCSLIVSVIIVWRQLGRITSMQYSNPDCTRDISAASQTEIFMLLKIPGAVLHIS
;
A
#
# COMPACT_ATOMS: atom_id res chain seq x y z
N MET A 1 -5.21 -21.27 10.35
CA MET A 1 -5.60 -20.22 9.40
C MET A 1 -4.34 -19.50 8.93
N ILE A 2 -4.02 -19.57 7.65
CA ILE A 2 -2.90 -18.80 7.09
C ILE A 2 -3.37 -17.35 7.01
N GLN A 3 -2.75 -16.45 7.77
CA GLN A 3 -3.03 -15.01 7.67
C GLN A 3 -2.32 -14.47 6.42
N HIS A 4 -3.10 -14.11 5.40
CA HIS A 4 -2.55 -13.42 4.24
C HIS A 4 -2.22 -11.98 4.60
N ARG A 5 -1.05 -11.52 4.12
CA ARG A 5 -0.56 -10.16 4.34
C ARG A 5 -0.45 -9.44 3.01
N LEU A 6 -0.85 -8.18 3.02
CA LEU A 6 -0.56 -7.19 2.00
C LEU A 6 0.70 -6.43 2.40
N THR A 7 1.62 -6.24 1.45
CA THR A 7 2.81 -5.41 1.64
C THR A 7 2.65 -4.08 0.91
N LEU A 8 2.88 -2.96 1.59
CA LEU A 8 3.02 -1.64 0.97
C LEU A 8 4.49 -1.22 1.08
N ARG A 9 5.07 -0.71 -0.01
CA ARG A 9 6.41 -0.12 -0.04
C ARG A 9 6.31 1.32 -0.50
N LEU A 10 6.72 2.25 0.35
CA LEU A 10 6.51 3.68 0.15
C LEU A 10 7.85 4.37 -0.12
N SER A 11 7.88 5.25 -1.12
CA SER A 11 8.99 6.20 -1.29
C SER A 11 9.03 7.20 -0.13
N TRP A 12 10.10 7.99 -0.03
CA TRP A 12 10.22 9.06 0.96
C TRP A 12 9.04 10.03 0.95
N GLY A 13 8.76 10.64 -0.21
CA GLY A 13 7.70 11.65 -0.33
C GLY A 13 6.30 11.12 -0.01
N VAL A 14 6.03 9.85 -0.37
CA VAL A 14 4.74 9.21 -0.04
C VAL A 14 4.68 8.82 1.43
N SER A 15 5.80 8.41 2.03
CA SER A 15 5.83 8.03 3.45
C SER A 15 5.38 9.18 4.34
N ASP A 16 5.86 10.40 4.10
CA ASP A 16 5.56 11.59 4.92
C ASP A 16 4.07 11.95 4.95
N ILE A 17 3.34 11.68 3.86
CA ILE A 17 1.93 12.02 3.74
C ILE A 17 1.00 10.85 4.04
N LEU A 18 1.39 9.62 3.66
CA LEU A 18 0.50 8.46 3.68
C LEU A 18 0.55 7.73 5.03
N LEU A 19 1.71 7.69 5.68
CA LEU A 19 1.86 6.98 6.96
C LEU A 19 0.95 7.51 8.07
N PRO A 20 0.77 8.84 8.27
CA PRO A 20 -0.13 9.37 9.28
C PRO A 20 -1.57 8.86 9.10
N ASP A 21 -2.08 8.89 7.87
CA ASP A 21 -3.44 8.42 7.56
C ASP A 21 -3.60 6.91 7.76
N LEU A 22 -2.61 6.12 7.32
CA LEU A 22 -2.63 4.67 7.54
C LEU A 22 -2.60 4.31 9.03
N ARG A 23 -1.84 5.05 9.85
CA ARG A 23 -1.83 4.88 11.32
C ARG A 23 -3.14 5.27 11.98
N ALA A 24 -3.81 6.29 11.45
CA ALA A 24 -5.08 6.77 11.99
C ALA A 24 -6.24 5.83 11.65
N LEU A 25 -6.23 5.21 10.48
CA LEU A 25 -7.34 4.39 9.99
C LEU A 25 -7.21 2.90 10.31
N LEU A 26 -5.99 2.36 10.38
CA LEU A 26 -5.78 0.93 10.57
C LEU A 26 -5.51 0.60 12.04
N PRO A 27 -6.17 -0.43 12.61
CA PRO A 27 -5.85 -0.90 13.95
C PRO A 27 -4.37 -1.26 14.09
N ALA A 28 -3.72 -0.85 15.17
CA ALA A 28 -2.31 -1.16 15.41
C ALA A 28 -2.00 -2.67 15.41
N ALA A 29 -2.98 -3.51 15.74
CA ALA A 29 -2.85 -4.97 15.70
C ALA A 29 -2.83 -5.55 14.27
N SER A 30 -3.34 -4.82 13.28
CA SER A 30 -3.46 -5.29 11.90
C SER A 30 -2.33 -4.81 10.99
N ILE A 31 -1.47 -3.90 11.45
CA ILE A 31 -0.40 -3.31 10.64
C ILE A 31 0.95 -3.27 11.38
N GLN A 32 2.02 -3.58 10.67
CA GLN A 32 3.40 -3.48 11.14
C GLN A 32 4.17 -2.52 10.24
N PHE A 33 4.99 -1.66 10.83
CA PHE A 33 5.77 -0.65 10.14
C PHE A 33 7.26 -0.96 10.26
N PHE A 34 7.98 -0.87 9.16
CA PHE A 34 9.42 -1.04 9.09
C PHE A 34 10.01 0.15 8.35
N SER A 35 10.84 0.95 9.01
CA SER A 35 11.67 1.95 8.33
C SER A 35 12.85 1.24 7.66
N ASN A 36 13.14 1.61 6.42
CA ASN A 36 14.29 1.11 5.69
C ASN A 36 15.25 2.27 5.45
N GLU A 37 16.10 2.54 6.44
CA GLU A 37 17.05 3.67 6.41
C GLU A 37 18.22 3.43 5.45
N LEU A 38 18.41 2.19 5.00
CA LEU A 38 19.50 1.77 4.13
C LEU A 38 19.11 1.71 2.64
N GLU A 39 17.81 1.83 2.31
CA GLU A 39 17.32 1.73 0.93
C GLU A 39 16.87 3.10 0.41
N GLU A 40 17.63 3.67 -0.52
CA GLU A 40 17.39 5.04 -1.03
C GLU A 40 16.01 5.20 -1.71
N ARG A 41 15.46 4.11 -2.27
CA ARG A 41 14.23 4.15 -3.08
C ARG A 41 12.95 3.88 -2.28
N TRP A 42 13.02 3.08 -1.22
CA TRP A 42 11.84 2.63 -0.45
C TRP A 42 12.07 2.90 1.03
N HIS A 43 11.51 3.99 1.51
CA HIS A 43 11.74 4.48 2.87
C HIS A 43 10.97 3.67 3.93
N TYR A 44 9.75 3.24 3.62
CA TYR A 44 8.93 2.45 4.54
C TYR A 44 8.35 1.21 3.88
N THR A 45 8.38 0.11 4.63
CA THR A 45 7.60 -1.09 4.32
C THR A 45 6.53 -1.27 5.39
N LEU A 46 5.30 -1.54 4.95
CA LEU A 46 4.17 -1.85 5.81
C LEU A 46 3.67 -3.24 5.51
N LEU A 47 3.42 -4.02 6.55
CA LEU A 47 2.76 -5.32 6.46
C LEU A 47 1.39 -5.20 7.11
N CYS A 48 0.33 -5.33 6.31
CA CYS A 48 -1.05 -5.24 6.78
C CYS A 48 -1.77 -6.58 6.63
N MET A 49 -2.61 -6.95 7.59
CA MET A 49 -3.51 -8.10 7.46
C MET A 49 -4.50 -7.86 6.31
N GLN A 50 -4.55 -8.80 5.37
CA GLN A 50 -5.36 -8.70 4.16
C GLN A 50 -6.83 -9.03 4.46
N ALA A 51 -7.54 -8.08 5.05
CA ALA A 51 -8.99 -8.11 5.28
C ALA A 51 -9.67 -7.04 4.42
N ASP A 52 -10.91 -7.30 3.99
CA ASP A 52 -11.66 -6.39 3.09
C ASP A 52 -11.75 -4.96 3.64
N GLU A 53 -12.01 -4.81 4.94
CA GLU A 53 -12.03 -3.53 5.62
C GLU A 53 -10.69 -2.78 5.47
N HIS A 54 -9.57 -3.42 5.83
CA HIS A 54 -8.24 -2.81 5.73
C HIS A 54 -7.88 -2.45 4.29
N CYS A 55 -8.14 -3.37 3.34
CA CYS A 55 -7.89 -3.12 1.93
C CYS A 55 -8.71 -1.92 1.43
N SER A 56 -9.98 -1.80 1.82
CA SER A 56 -10.82 -0.67 1.42
C SER A 56 -10.32 0.67 1.99
N LEU A 57 -9.88 0.68 3.26
CA LEU A 57 -9.30 1.87 3.91
C LEU A 57 -8.00 2.29 3.22
N ILE A 58 -7.09 1.35 2.96
CA ILE A 58 -5.83 1.60 2.25
C ILE A 58 -6.09 2.20 0.87
N VAL A 59 -6.99 1.59 0.09
CA VAL A 59 -7.37 2.10 -1.23
C VAL A 59 -7.92 3.52 -1.13
N SER A 60 -8.80 3.79 -0.16
CA SER A 60 -9.43 5.10 -0.02
C SER A 60 -8.40 6.20 0.17
N VAL A 61 -7.42 5.99 1.06
CA VAL A 61 -6.35 6.96 1.31
C VAL A 61 -5.45 7.12 0.07
N ILE A 62 -5.08 6.02 -0.60
CA ILE A 62 -4.27 6.07 -1.82
C ILE A 62 -4.96 6.90 -2.90
N ILE A 63 -6.27 6.70 -3.09
CA ILE A 63 -7.04 7.43 -4.09
C ILE A 63 -7.07 8.92 -3.78
N VAL A 64 -7.26 9.32 -2.52
CA VAL A 64 -7.23 10.72 -2.10
C VAL A 64 -5.89 11.37 -2.45
N TRP A 65 -4.77 10.77 -2.04
CA TRP A 65 -3.46 11.36 -2.31
C TRP A 65 -3.07 11.33 -3.79
N ARG A 66 -3.56 10.35 -4.55
CA ARG A 66 -3.44 10.33 -6.01
C ARG A 66 -4.20 11.48 -6.66
N GLN A 67 -5.44 11.74 -6.24
CA GLN A 67 -6.25 12.85 -6.75
C GLN A 67 -5.63 14.22 -6.43
N LEU A 68 -4.92 14.33 -5.30
CA LEU A 68 -4.14 15.50 -4.93
C LEU A 68 -2.78 15.60 -5.66
N GLY A 69 -2.47 14.67 -6.56
CA GLY A 69 -1.23 14.66 -7.33
C GLY A 69 0.02 14.33 -6.51
N ARG A 70 -0.13 13.77 -5.31
CA ARG A 70 0.98 13.44 -4.40
C ARG A 70 1.47 11.99 -4.55
N ILE A 71 0.61 11.10 -5.05
CA ILE A 71 0.99 9.77 -5.51
C ILE A 71 0.95 9.80 -7.02
N THR A 72 2.09 9.57 -7.66
CA THR A 72 2.23 9.71 -9.12
C THR A 72 2.47 8.37 -9.81
N SER A 73 3.10 7.43 -9.10
CA SER A 73 3.36 6.10 -9.63
C SER A 73 2.97 5.03 -8.62
N MET A 74 2.34 3.98 -9.13
CA MET A 74 1.98 2.79 -8.38
C MET A 74 2.30 1.55 -9.19
N GLN A 75 3.07 0.63 -8.60
CA GLN A 75 3.40 -0.64 -9.21
C GLN A 75 2.90 -1.77 -8.30
N TYR A 76 2.08 -2.65 -8.87
CA TYR A 76 1.64 -3.87 -8.21
C TYR A 76 2.56 -5.02 -8.59
N SER A 77 2.84 -5.89 -7.63
CA SER A 77 3.41 -7.20 -7.91
C SER A 77 2.85 -8.29 -6.98
N ASN A 78 2.92 -9.51 -7.47
CA ASN A 78 2.78 -10.75 -6.71
C ASN A 78 3.75 -11.78 -7.30
N PRO A 79 3.78 -13.05 -6.85
CA PRO A 79 4.68 -14.06 -7.40
C PRO A 79 4.54 -14.29 -8.92
N ASP A 80 3.37 -14.03 -9.49
CA ASP A 80 3.05 -14.37 -10.88
C ASP A 80 3.26 -13.20 -11.85
N CYS A 81 3.17 -11.95 -11.39
CA CYS A 81 3.21 -10.79 -12.26
C CYS A 81 3.69 -9.51 -11.56
N THR A 82 4.14 -8.58 -12.38
CA THR A 82 4.37 -7.18 -11.99
C THR A 82 3.71 -6.29 -13.04
N ARG A 83 2.98 -5.26 -12.61
CA ARG A 83 2.25 -4.35 -13.50
C ARG A 83 2.18 -2.93 -12.95
N ASP A 84 2.24 -1.96 -13.85
CA ASP A 84 1.92 -0.57 -13.52
C ASP A 84 0.41 -0.44 -13.32
N ILE A 85 0.01 0.18 -12.21
CA ILE A 85 -1.38 0.42 -11.84
C ILE A 85 -1.65 1.90 -11.53
N SER A 86 -0.77 2.80 -11.95
CA SER A 86 -0.88 4.25 -11.67
C SER A 86 -2.23 4.80 -12.15
N ALA A 87 -2.71 4.33 -13.31
CA ALA A 87 -4.00 4.70 -13.91
C ALA A 87 -5.18 3.77 -13.51
N ALA A 88 -4.97 2.78 -12.64
CA ALA A 88 -6.02 1.82 -12.29
C ALA A 88 -7.18 2.49 -11.51
N SER A 89 -8.39 2.03 -11.74
CA SER A 89 -9.56 2.46 -10.99
C SER A 89 -9.49 2.02 -9.52
N GLN A 90 -10.28 2.66 -8.67
CA GLN A 90 -10.40 2.30 -7.25
C GLN A 90 -10.75 0.82 -7.07
N THR A 91 -11.71 0.32 -7.85
CA THR A 91 -12.17 -1.08 -7.81
C THR A 91 -11.05 -2.03 -8.21
N GLU A 92 -10.27 -1.71 -9.25
CA GLU A 92 -9.15 -2.54 -9.67
C GLU A 92 -8.05 -2.62 -8.60
N ILE A 93 -7.71 -1.50 -7.97
CA ILE A 93 -6.74 -1.48 -6.87
C ILE A 93 -7.26 -2.33 -5.70
N PHE A 94 -8.53 -2.19 -5.32
CA PHE A 94 -9.13 -2.99 -4.25
C PHE A 94 -9.06 -4.49 -4.54
N MET A 95 -9.43 -4.90 -5.76
CA MET A 95 -9.37 -6.31 -6.17
C MET A 95 -7.94 -6.86 -6.12
N LEU A 96 -6.94 -6.05 -6.50
CA LEU A 96 -5.53 -6.42 -6.41
C LEU A 96 -5.03 -6.57 -4.99
N LEU A 97 -5.37 -5.63 -4.10
CA LEU A 97 -4.92 -5.66 -2.72
C LEU A 97 -5.45 -6.87 -1.94
N LYS A 98 -6.45 -7.57 -2.47
CA LYS A 98 -7.00 -8.80 -1.91
C LYS A 98 -6.32 -10.08 -2.41
N ILE A 99 -5.44 -10.00 -3.41
CA ILE A 99 -4.73 -11.16 -3.93
C ILE A 99 -3.62 -11.55 -2.94
N PRO A 100 -3.54 -12.83 -2.49
CA PRO A 100 -2.49 -13.28 -1.59
C PRO A 100 -1.09 -12.96 -2.11
N GLY A 101 -0.23 -12.41 -1.23
CA GLY A 101 1.13 -12.03 -1.60
C GLY A 101 1.21 -10.73 -2.40
N ALA A 102 0.14 -9.92 -2.41
CA ALA A 102 0.15 -8.59 -3.00
C ALA A 102 1.24 -7.71 -2.38
N VAL A 103 2.01 -7.08 -3.24
CA VAL A 103 2.95 -6.01 -2.93
C VAL A 103 2.56 -4.80 -3.76
N LEU A 104 2.39 -3.65 -3.10
CA LEU A 104 2.13 -2.39 -3.76
C LEU A 104 3.26 -1.40 -3.45
N HIS A 105 3.96 -1.00 -4.50
CA HIS A 105 4.97 0.04 -4.48
C HIS A 105 4.33 1.39 -4.84
N ILE A 106 4.56 2.42 -4.02
CA ILE A 106 3.91 3.73 -4.17
C ILE A 106 4.95 4.83 -4.09
N SER A 107 4.98 5.72 -5.08
CA SER A 107 5.93 6.84 -5.14
C SER A 107 5.36 8.15 -5.68
#